data_AF-D5C4Q7-F1
#
_entry.id   AF-D5C4Q7-F1
#
_cell.length_a   1.000
_cell.length_b   1.000
_cell.length_c   1.000
_cell.angle_alpha   90.00
_cell.angle_beta   90.00
_cell.angle_gamma   90.00
#
_symmetry.space_group_name_H-M   'P 1'
#
loop_
_entity.id
_entity.type
_entity.pdbx_description
1 polymer ?
#
loop_
_entity_poly.entity_id
_entity_poly.type
_entity_poly.pdbx_seq_one_letter_code
_entity_poly.pdbx_strand_id
1 'polypeptide(L)'
;MDIVTQGLLGAVVAQSATRSSQVRLAAAVGFVAGLLADADVFIRSAEDPLLTLEYHRQFTHSLLFVPIGGLIAAVLLWPFLRRRLNFGRLYGLATLGYLPSGLLDACTSYGTQLFWPVLETRIAWSLIAVVDPLFTGVLAIALGWSLFKSTPVAARLGLGLTLLYLLLGLVQQERVETRVATLAESRGHRIERLEAKPTLGNLILWRTIYESKGRFYVDAVRVGILSEPRIYRGGATERFTPKQLEGLQPGSLLAQDIERFTRFSDGFIAQHPEQPNILGDVRYAMLPTQLIPLWGIELDLTQQNQHVRFRTFRQLDEATRDAFLDMLLGRSINSSAPISAEEIPLE
;
A
#
# COMPACT_ATOMS: atom_id res chain seq x y z
N MET A 1 1.58 3.28 -4.23
CA MET A 1 2.00 4.60 -3.76
C MET A 1 1.04 5.63 -4.33
N ASP A 2 0.96 6.83 -3.76
CA ASP A 2 0.21 7.92 -4.36
C ASP A 2 0.85 8.38 -5.69
N ILE A 3 -0.01 8.90 -6.57
CA ILE A 3 0.34 9.28 -7.94
C ILE A 3 1.40 10.40 -8.00
N VAL A 4 1.42 11.31 -7.01
CA VAL A 4 2.39 12.42 -6.99
C VAL A 4 3.78 11.89 -6.72
N THR A 5 3.91 10.98 -5.75
CA THR A 5 5.18 10.30 -5.45
C THR A 5 5.68 9.50 -6.66
N GLN A 6 4.80 8.82 -7.40
CA GLN A 6 5.19 8.11 -8.63
C GLN A 6 5.78 9.04 -9.68
N GLY A 7 5.11 10.17 -9.95
CA GLY A 7 5.65 11.19 -10.86
C GLY A 7 7.00 11.74 -10.38
N LEU A 8 7.11 12.10 -9.10
CA LEU A 8 8.37 12.64 -8.54
C LEU A 8 9.51 11.63 -8.63
N LEU A 9 9.27 10.36 -8.27
CA LEU A 9 10.30 9.33 -8.36
C LEU A 9 10.71 9.09 -9.81
N GLY A 10 9.77 9.00 -10.75
CA GLY A 10 10.05 8.88 -12.17
C GLY A 10 10.91 10.04 -12.69
N ALA A 11 10.61 11.28 -12.28
CA ALA A 11 11.40 12.46 -12.63
C ALA A 11 12.84 12.37 -12.10
N VAL A 12 13.00 12.02 -10.82
CA VAL A 12 14.29 11.93 -10.15
C VAL A 12 15.14 10.80 -10.75
N VAL A 13 14.55 9.64 -11.04
CA VAL A 13 15.24 8.51 -11.69
C VAL A 13 15.72 8.91 -13.09
N ALA A 14 14.85 9.50 -13.92
CA ALA A 14 15.24 9.96 -15.26
C ALA A 14 16.34 11.03 -15.22
N GLN A 15 16.30 11.95 -14.25
CA GLN A 15 17.36 12.95 -14.05
C GLN A 15 18.70 12.33 -13.62
N SER A 16 18.69 11.30 -12.79
CA SER A 16 19.92 10.69 -12.25
C SER A 16 20.84 10.13 -13.36
N ALA A 17 20.23 9.69 -14.47
CA ALA A 17 20.85 9.05 -15.64
C ALA A 17 21.12 10.01 -16.82
N THR A 18 21.07 11.33 -16.60
CA THR A 18 21.26 12.33 -17.66
C THR A 18 22.42 13.29 -17.40
N ARG A 19 22.80 14.05 -18.44
CA ARG A 19 23.80 15.13 -18.35
C ARG A 19 23.12 16.42 -17.91
N SER A 20 23.87 17.32 -17.28
CA SER A 20 23.38 18.62 -16.76
C SER A 20 22.51 19.41 -17.76
N SER A 21 22.87 19.40 -19.05
CA SER A 21 22.12 20.10 -20.11
C SER A 21 20.71 19.56 -20.38
N GLN A 22 20.42 18.32 -19.98
CA GLN A 22 19.16 17.63 -20.25
C GLN A 22 18.31 17.38 -19.00
N VAL A 23 18.75 17.84 -17.82
CA VAL A 23 18.09 17.58 -16.52
C VAL A 23 16.62 18.01 -16.50
N ARG A 24 16.28 19.16 -17.09
CA ARG A 24 14.89 19.65 -17.13
C ARG A 24 13.98 18.80 -18.01
N LEU A 25 14.47 18.40 -19.19
CA LEU A 25 13.73 17.54 -20.10
C LEU A 25 13.56 16.13 -19.53
N ALA A 26 14.62 15.59 -18.92
CA ALA A 26 14.56 14.29 -18.26
C ALA A 26 13.54 14.28 -17.11
N ALA A 27 13.49 15.32 -16.29
CA ALA A 27 12.46 15.44 -15.26
C ALA A 27 11.05 15.44 -15.84
N ALA A 28 10.77 16.26 -16.85
CA ALA A 28 9.44 16.34 -17.44
C ALA A 28 9.00 14.99 -18.04
N VAL A 29 9.89 14.34 -18.80
CA VAL A 29 9.63 13.01 -19.39
C VAL A 29 9.41 11.97 -18.29
N GLY A 30 10.31 11.91 -17.31
CA GLY A 30 10.24 10.95 -16.22
C GLY A 30 9.01 11.13 -15.34
N PHE A 31 8.61 12.38 -15.08
CA PHE A 31 7.42 12.70 -14.32
C PHE A 31 6.16 12.17 -15.01
N VAL A 32 5.98 12.49 -16.30
CA VAL A 32 4.83 12.01 -17.07
C VAL A 32 4.83 10.50 -17.19
N ALA A 33 5.98 9.88 -17.40
CA ALA A 33 6.08 8.41 -17.46
C ALA A 33 5.72 7.75 -16.12
N GLY A 34 6.17 8.30 -14.99
CA GLY A 34 5.80 7.81 -13.66
C GLY A 34 4.30 7.95 -13.38
N LEU A 35 3.68 9.07 -13.76
CA LEU A 35 2.23 9.25 -13.66
C LEU A 35 1.45 8.26 -14.53
N LEU A 36 1.99 7.93 -15.72
CA LEU A 36 1.32 7.05 -16.68
C LEU A 36 1.19 5.61 -16.16
N ALA A 37 2.05 5.18 -15.23
CA ALA A 37 1.92 3.85 -14.62
C ALA A 37 0.56 3.67 -13.93
N ASP A 38 0.10 4.70 -13.21
CA ASP A 38 -1.19 4.71 -12.49
C ASP A 38 -2.40 5.01 -13.40
N ALA A 39 -2.24 5.07 -14.73
CA ALA A 39 -3.36 5.31 -15.65
C ALA A 39 -4.36 4.13 -15.68
N ASP A 40 -4.00 2.98 -15.11
CA ASP A 40 -4.90 1.84 -14.88
C ASP A 40 -6.09 2.16 -13.96
N VAL A 41 -6.05 3.26 -13.21
CA VAL A 41 -7.17 3.75 -12.39
C VAL A 41 -8.44 4.03 -13.23
N PHE A 42 -8.27 4.25 -14.54
CA PHE A 42 -9.38 4.43 -15.48
C PHE A 42 -10.01 3.11 -15.93
N ILE A 43 -9.40 1.95 -15.63
CA ILE A 43 -9.98 0.63 -15.83
C ILE A 43 -10.98 0.37 -14.69
N ARG A 44 -12.24 0.71 -14.95
CA ARG A 44 -13.34 0.60 -13.98
C ARG A 44 -14.65 0.27 -14.67
N SER A 45 -15.54 -0.41 -13.95
CA SER A 45 -16.91 -0.69 -14.38
C SER A 45 -17.88 -0.10 -13.36
N ALA A 46 -19.00 0.43 -13.86
CA ALA A 46 -20.10 0.87 -12.99
C ALA A 46 -20.88 -0.33 -12.43
N GLU A 47 -20.85 -1.46 -13.12
CA GLU A 47 -21.55 -2.69 -12.76
C GLU A 47 -20.68 -3.62 -11.90
N ASP A 48 -19.37 -3.65 -12.16
CA ASP A 48 -18.39 -4.46 -11.41
C ASP A 48 -17.42 -3.56 -10.63
N PRO A 49 -17.68 -3.31 -9.33
CA PRO A 49 -16.83 -2.44 -8.52
C PRO A 49 -15.47 -3.08 -8.16
N LEU A 50 -15.32 -4.39 -8.30
CA LEU A 50 -14.06 -5.08 -7.99
C LEU A 50 -13.06 -5.03 -9.16
N LEU A 51 -13.52 -4.70 -10.38
CA LEU A 51 -12.66 -4.60 -11.57
C LEU A 51 -11.45 -3.67 -11.33
N THR A 52 -11.68 -2.52 -10.70
CA THR A 52 -10.60 -1.58 -10.39
C THR A 52 -9.62 -2.15 -9.37
N LEU A 53 -10.07 -2.93 -8.39
CA LEU A 53 -9.17 -3.56 -7.41
C LEU A 53 -8.28 -4.62 -8.04
N GLU A 54 -8.80 -5.31 -9.06
CA GLU A 54 -8.12 -6.38 -9.77
C GLU A 54 -7.04 -5.85 -10.72
N TYR A 55 -7.37 -4.83 -11.52
CA TYR A 55 -6.45 -4.28 -12.52
C TYR A 55 -5.53 -3.19 -11.99
N HIS A 56 -5.90 -2.48 -10.92
CA HIS A 56 -5.04 -1.45 -10.36
C HIS A 56 -3.77 -2.07 -9.78
N ARG A 57 -2.61 -1.62 -10.29
CA ARG A 57 -1.27 -2.15 -9.98
C ARG A 57 -1.08 -3.61 -10.36
N GLN A 58 -1.67 -3.99 -11.50
CA GLN A 58 -1.45 -5.29 -12.12
C GLN A 58 -0.38 -5.18 -13.23
N PHE A 59 -0.74 -5.40 -14.49
CA PHE A 59 0.21 -5.48 -15.61
C PHE A 59 0.99 -4.17 -15.82
N THR A 60 0.35 -3.02 -15.63
CA THR A 60 0.94 -1.67 -15.72
C THR A 60 2.10 -1.46 -14.76
N HIS A 61 2.15 -2.19 -13.65
CA HIS A 61 3.21 -2.09 -12.64
C HIS A 61 4.18 -3.28 -12.68
N SER A 62 4.09 -4.14 -13.70
CA SER A 62 5.06 -5.23 -13.89
C SER A 62 6.37 -4.73 -14.49
N LEU A 63 7.49 -5.31 -14.04
CA LEU A 63 8.81 -5.06 -14.62
C LEU A 63 8.89 -5.42 -16.11
N LEU A 64 8.16 -6.45 -16.54
CA LEU A 64 8.11 -6.87 -17.94
C LEU A 64 7.31 -5.90 -18.82
N PHE A 65 6.40 -5.12 -18.22
CA PHE A 65 5.64 -4.09 -18.92
C PHE A 65 6.38 -2.76 -19.02
N VAL A 66 7.41 -2.52 -18.21
CA VAL A 66 8.18 -1.25 -18.21
C VAL A 66 8.65 -0.79 -19.60
N PRO A 67 9.20 -1.66 -20.48
CA PRO A 67 9.55 -1.25 -21.84
C PRO A 67 8.34 -0.82 -22.68
N ILE A 68 7.19 -1.49 -22.51
CA ILE A 68 5.95 -1.17 -23.21
C ILE A 68 5.37 0.15 -22.67
N GLY A 69 5.26 0.31 -21.36
CA GLY A 69 4.82 1.55 -20.70
C GLY A 69 5.71 2.75 -21.07
N GLY A 70 7.03 2.56 -21.07
CA GLY A 70 7.98 3.55 -21.53
C GLY A 70 7.81 3.92 -23.01
N LEU A 71 7.48 2.95 -23.87
CA LEU A 71 7.21 3.20 -25.29
C LEU A 71 5.93 4.00 -25.48
N ILE A 72 4.85 3.65 -24.76
CA ILE A 72 3.58 4.40 -24.79
C ILE A 72 3.82 5.85 -24.35
N ALA A 73 4.50 6.06 -23.23
CA ALA A 73 4.87 7.40 -22.76
C ALA A 73 5.70 8.18 -23.80
N ALA A 74 6.68 7.53 -24.43
CA ALA A 74 7.51 8.15 -25.44
C ALA A 74 6.71 8.56 -26.70
N VAL A 75 5.80 7.70 -27.17
CA VAL A 75 4.93 7.99 -28.31
C VAL A 75 3.99 9.16 -28.00
N LEU A 76 3.39 9.20 -26.81
CA LEU A 76 2.53 10.30 -26.38
C LEU A 76 3.28 11.63 -26.29
N LEU A 77 4.53 11.60 -25.82
CA LEU A 77 5.37 12.80 -25.66
C LEU A 77 6.07 13.22 -26.96
N TRP A 78 6.16 12.34 -27.96
CA TRP A 78 6.91 12.57 -29.20
C TRP A 78 6.48 13.83 -29.96
N PRO A 79 5.18 14.14 -30.17
CA PRO A 79 4.76 15.35 -30.89
C PRO A 79 5.30 16.64 -30.27
N PHE A 80 5.45 16.66 -28.94
CA PHE A 80 5.88 17.82 -28.16
C PHE A 80 7.40 17.94 -28.05
N LEU A 81 8.11 16.81 -28.05
CA LEU A 81 9.55 16.76 -27.73
C LEU A 81 10.46 16.41 -28.91
N ARG A 82 9.92 16.02 -30.08
CA ARG A 82 10.70 15.63 -31.28
C ARG A 82 11.71 16.67 -31.77
N ARG A 83 11.52 17.96 -31.47
CA ARG A 83 12.46 19.03 -31.82
C ARG A 83 13.61 19.19 -30.82
N ARG A 84 13.50 18.59 -29.64
CA ARG A 84 14.46 18.72 -28.52
C ARG A 84 15.21 17.43 -28.22
N LEU A 85 14.60 16.28 -28.48
CA LEU A 85 15.16 14.95 -28.26
C LEU A 85 14.89 14.06 -29.48
N ASN A 86 15.84 13.18 -29.80
CA ASN A 86 15.55 12.07 -30.70
C ASN A 86 14.69 11.01 -29.99
N PHE A 87 14.02 10.16 -30.77
CA PHE A 87 13.07 9.20 -30.21
C PHE A 87 13.72 8.20 -29.26
N GLY A 88 14.91 7.68 -29.58
CA GLY A 88 15.62 6.73 -28.72
C GLY A 88 15.96 7.31 -27.34
N ARG A 89 16.36 8.59 -27.27
CA ARG A 89 16.63 9.26 -25.98
C ARG A 89 15.34 9.54 -25.21
N LEU A 90 14.27 9.95 -25.90
CA LEU A 90 12.95 10.13 -25.28
C LEU A 90 12.44 8.82 -24.69
N TYR A 91 12.49 7.74 -25.47
CA TYR A 91 12.13 6.39 -25.03
C TYR A 91 12.96 5.95 -23.83
N GLY A 92 14.29 6.05 -23.88
CA GLY A 92 15.13 5.69 -22.74
C GLY A 92 14.81 6.46 -21.45
N LEU A 93 14.52 7.77 -21.55
CA LEU A 93 14.12 8.58 -20.40
C LEU A 93 12.72 8.20 -19.88
N ALA A 94 11.78 7.90 -20.78
CA ALA A 94 10.44 7.48 -20.42
C ALA A 94 10.46 6.10 -19.73
N THR A 95 11.19 5.13 -20.27
CA THR A 95 11.38 3.81 -19.67
C THR A 95 12.02 3.91 -18.29
N LEU A 96 13.04 4.75 -18.11
CA LEU A 96 13.65 4.99 -16.79
C LEU A 96 12.67 5.63 -15.80
N GLY A 97 11.84 6.57 -16.26
CA GLY A 97 10.82 7.20 -15.41
C GLY A 97 9.68 6.26 -15.03
N TYR A 98 9.36 5.30 -15.89
CA TYR A 98 8.31 4.30 -15.66
C TYR A 98 8.78 3.17 -14.74
N LEU A 99 10.05 2.73 -14.87
CA LEU A 99 10.66 1.64 -14.12
C LEU A 99 10.34 1.59 -12.61
N PRO A 100 10.42 2.69 -11.84
CA PRO A 100 10.23 2.61 -10.40
C PRO A 100 8.79 2.33 -9.94
N SER A 101 7.78 2.42 -10.82
CA SER A 101 6.36 2.38 -10.42
C SER A 101 6.01 1.10 -9.65
N GLY A 102 6.31 -0.06 -10.23
CA GLY A 102 6.11 -1.36 -9.61
C GLY A 102 7.03 -1.62 -8.42
N LEU A 103 8.29 -1.21 -8.50
CA LEU A 103 9.26 -1.40 -7.41
C LEU A 103 8.83 -0.66 -6.15
N LEU A 104 8.38 0.59 -6.28
CA LEU A 104 7.90 1.37 -5.14
C LEU A 104 6.60 0.80 -4.57
N ASP A 105 5.71 0.30 -5.43
CA ASP A 105 4.47 -0.32 -4.96
C ASP A 105 4.71 -1.63 -4.22
N ALA A 106 5.71 -2.42 -4.64
CA ALA A 106 6.16 -3.61 -3.92
C ALA A 106 6.68 -3.25 -2.52
N CYS A 107 7.21 -2.05 -2.30
CA CYS A 107 7.58 -1.57 -0.96
C CYS A 107 6.38 -1.22 -0.06
N THR A 108 5.16 -1.12 -0.60
CA THR A 108 3.95 -0.80 0.19
C THR A 108 3.20 -2.06 0.63
N SER A 109 2.32 -1.95 1.62
CA SER A 109 1.45 -3.07 2.03
C SER A 109 0.38 -3.44 0.99
N TYR A 110 0.13 -2.56 0.02
CA TYR A 110 -0.83 -2.84 -1.05
C TYR A 110 -0.22 -3.75 -2.12
N GLY A 111 1.10 -3.67 -2.30
CA GLY A 111 1.84 -4.47 -3.25
C GLY A 111 1.47 -4.28 -4.72
N THR A 112 2.08 -5.11 -5.56
CA THR A 112 1.86 -5.17 -7.01
C THR A 112 2.17 -6.56 -7.57
N GLN A 113 1.66 -6.90 -8.76
CA GLN A 113 2.07 -8.11 -9.49
C GLN A 113 3.36 -7.86 -10.28
N LEU A 114 4.48 -7.76 -9.57
CA LEU A 114 5.76 -7.27 -10.10
C LEU A 114 6.31 -8.09 -11.29
N PHE A 115 5.99 -9.38 -11.34
CA PHE A 115 6.48 -10.34 -12.35
C PHE A 115 5.41 -10.81 -13.32
N TRP A 116 4.26 -10.14 -13.38
CA TRP A 116 3.22 -10.47 -14.37
C TRP A 116 3.77 -10.35 -15.81
N PRO A 117 3.44 -11.24 -16.76
CA PRO A 117 2.49 -12.36 -16.67
C PRO A 117 3.12 -13.69 -16.26
N VAL A 118 4.39 -13.72 -15.86
CA VAL A 118 5.08 -14.98 -15.51
C VAL A 118 4.59 -15.51 -14.15
N LEU A 119 4.36 -14.60 -13.19
CA LEU A 119 3.78 -14.90 -11.89
C LEU A 119 2.66 -13.91 -11.58
N GLU A 120 1.55 -14.42 -11.06
CA GLU A 120 0.40 -13.62 -10.61
C GLU A 120 0.47 -13.26 -9.12
N THR A 121 1.56 -13.64 -8.44
CA THR A 121 1.76 -13.35 -7.02
C THR A 121 1.93 -11.84 -6.79
N ARG A 122 1.17 -11.31 -5.82
CA ARG A 122 1.27 -9.92 -5.39
C ARG A 122 2.38 -9.79 -4.36
N ILE A 123 3.41 -9.00 -4.67
CA ILE A 123 4.54 -8.74 -3.77
C ILE A 123 4.25 -7.47 -2.98
N ALA A 124 4.29 -7.58 -1.66
CA ALA A 124 4.13 -6.48 -0.70
C ALA A 124 5.14 -6.66 0.45
N TRP A 125 6.20 -5.87 0.45
CA TRP A 125 7.21 -5.87 1.51
C TRP A 125 6.81 -4.99 2.71
N SER A 126 5.79 -4.15 2.57
CA SER A 126 5.23 -3.35 3.68
C SER A 126 6.25 -2.45 4.41
N LEU A 127 7.25 -1.93 3.68
CA LEU A 127 8.33 -1.08 4.21
C LEU A 127 7.90 0.37 4.40
N ILE A 128 6.93 0.83 3.61
CA ILE A 128 6.47 2.22 3.59
C ILE A 128 4.95 2.29 3.40
N ALA A 129 4.33 3.34 3.92
CA ALA A 129 2.92 3.61 3.70
C ALA A 129 2.63 3.96 2.23
N VAL A 130 1.39 3.75 1.78
CA VAL A 130 0.93 4.13 0.43
C VAL A 130 1.00 5.65 0.20
N VAL A 131 0.93 6.44 1.29
CA VAL A 131 1.13 7.89 1.28
C VAL A 131 2.16 8.21 2.36
N ASP A 132 3.31 8.73 1.97
CA ASP A 132 4.40 9.08 2.89
C ASP A 132 4.99 10.47 2.55
N PRO A 133 4.54 11.54 3.23
CA PRO A 133 4.98 12.90 2.94
C PRO A 133 6.48 13.12 3.15
N LEU A 134 7.16 12.34 4.01
CA LEU A 134 8.60 12.46 4.20
C LEU A 134 9.34 11.94 2.97
N PHE A 135 8.95 10.77 2.47
CA PHE A 135 9.51 10.19 1.25
C PHE A 135 9.23 11.08 0.03
N THR A 136 7.98 11.54 -0.14
CA THR A 136 7.59 12.48 -1.20
C THR A 136 8.37 13.79 -1.09
N GLY A 137 8.54 14.31 0.12
CA GLY A 137 9.28 15.54 0.40
C GLY A 137 10.75 15.46 0.01
N VAL A 138 11.43 14.35 0.33
CA VAL A 138 12.82 14.09 -0.10
C VAL A 138 12.94 14.13 -1.63
N LEU A 139 12.02 13.48 -2.35
CA LEU A 139 12.01 13.50 -3.81
C LEU A 139 11.73 14.90 -4.37
N ALA A 140 10.79 15.64 -3.79
CA ALA A 140 10.46 16.99 -4.21
C ALA A 140 11.63 17.96 -4.02
N ILE A 141 12.33 17.88 -2.89
CA ILE A 141 13.53 18.68 -2.61
C ILE A 141 14.65 18.32 -3.59
N ALA A 142 14.90 17.03 -3.81
CA ALA A 142 15.92 16.56 -4.75
C ALA A 142 15.64 17.03 -6.19
N LEU A 143 14.38 16.92 -6.64
CA LEU A 143 13.93 17.41 -7.93
C LEU A 143 14.10 18.93 -8.06
N GLY A 144 13.61 19.70 -7.08
CA GLY A 144 13.70 21.16 -7.07
C GLY A 144 15.16 21.64 -7.11
N TRP A 145 16.02 21.04 -6.29
CA TRP A 145 17.45 21.35 -6.28
C TRP A 145 18.13 20.99 -7.60
N SER A 146 17.84 19.82 -8.14
CA SER A 146 18.33 19.35 -9.45
C SER A 146 17.96 20.32 -10.58
N LEU A 147 16.72 20.83 -10.59
CA LEU A 147 16.24 21.81 -11.56
C LEU A 147 16.89 23.18 -11.40
N PHE A 148 17.06 23.65 -10.16
CA PHE A 148 17.66 24.95 -9.86
C PHE A 148 19.14 25.00 -10.23
N LYS A 149 19.92 23.97 -9.86
CA LYS A 149 21.36 23.89 -10.15
C LYS A 149 21.66 23.23 -11.51
N SER A 150 20.64 22.77 -12.24
CA SER A 150 20.79 22.03 -13.51
C SER A 150 21.79 20.87 -13.39
N THR A 151 21.75 20.11 -12.29
CA THR A 151 22.73 19.05 -12.00
C THR A 151 22.05 17.73 -11.66
N PRO A 152 22.48 16.60 -12.23
CA PRO A 152 21.94 15.28 -11.89
C PRO A 152 22.36 14.81 -10.48
N VAL A 153 23.33 15.47 -9.84
CA VAL A 153 23.86 15.08 -8.53
C VAL A 153 22.78 15.15 -7.45
N ALA A 154 21.96 16.19 -7.44
CA ALA A 154 20.87 16.34 -6.47
C ALA A 154 19.84 15.21 -6.60
N ALA A 155 19.52 14.78 -7.83
CA ALA A 155 18.65 13.63 -8.06
C ALA A 155 19.27 12.33 -7.52
N ARG A 156 20.57 12.10 -7.74
CA ARG A 156 21.28 10.91 -7.21
C ARG A 156 21.30 10.88 -5.68
N LEU A 157 21.55 12.02 -5.04
CA LEU A 157 21.48 12.14 -3.58
C LEU A 157 20.07 11.87 -3.07
N GLY A 158 19.04 12.41 -3.75
CA GLY A 158 17.64 12.11 -3.47
C GLY A 158 17.34 10.62 -3.50
N LEU A 159 17.76 9.91 -4.55
CA LEU A 159 17.61 8.45 -4.66
C LEU A 159 18.35 7.70 -3.55
N GLY A 160 19.55 8.16 -3.19
CA GLY A 160 20.30 7.58 -2.07
C GLY A 160 19.56 7.73 -0.74
N LEU A 161 18.97 8.90 -0.49
CA LEU A 161 18.19 9.18 0.71
C LEU A 161 16.87 8.40 0.75
N THR A 162 16.16 8.27 -0.38
CA THR A 162 14.95 7.46 -0.44
C THR A 162 15.24 5.97 -0.28
N LEU A 163 16.34 5.47 -0.85
CA LEU A 163 16.79 4.10 -0.60
C LEU A 163 17.14 3.88 0.88
N LEU A 164 17.87 4.82 1.50
CA LEU A 164 18.15 4.77 2.93
C LEU A 164 16.86 4.76 3.76
N TYR A 165 15.85 5.56 3.39
CA TYR A 165 14.55 5.56 4.06
C TYR A 165 13.84 4.20 3.99
N LEU A 166 13.87 3.53 2.82
CA LEU A 166 13.30 2.18 2.67
C LEU A 166 14.07 1.14 3.49
N LEU A 167 15.41 1.24 3.54
CA LEU A 167 16.25 0.37 4.39
C LEU A 167 15.96 0.58 5.89
N LEU A 168 15.73 1.83 6.31
CA LEU A 168 15.26 2.12 7.66
C LEU A 168 13.89 1.48 7.91
N GLY A 169 12.97 1.52 6.94
CA GLY A 169 11.69 0.83 7.00
C GLY A 169 11.84 -0.67 7.23
N LEU A 170 12.77 -1.32 6.52
CA LEU A 170 13.08 -2.74 6.69
C LEU A 170 13.58 -3.06 8.10
N VAL A 171 14.54 -2.28 8.62
CA VAL A 171 15.04 -2.45 10.00
C VAL A 171 13.93 -2.25 11.03
N GLN A 172 13.06 -1.26 10.84
CA GLN A 172 11.95 -1.00 11.74
C GLN A 172 10.91 -2.12 11.71
N GLN A 173 10.64 -2.69 10.53
CA GLN A 173 9.74 -3.83 10.38
C GLN A 173 10.26 -5.05 11.16
N GLU A 174 11.54 -5.40 11.01
CA GLU A 174 12.15 -6.53 11.73
C GLU A 174 12.07 -6.34 13.26
N ARG A 175 12.32 -5.11 13.74
CA ARG A 175 12.14 -4.75 15.16
C ARG A 175 10.71 -4.94 15.63
N VAL A 176 9.73 -4.59 14.79
CA VAL A 176 8.30 -4.75 15.11
C VAL A 176 7.92 -6.23 15.14
N GLU A 177 8.30 -7.00 14.12
CA GLU A 177 7.98 -8.42 14.02
C GLU A 177 8.55 -9.22 15.20
N THR A 178 9.78 -8.89 15.63
CA THR A 178 10.39 -9.49 16.82
C THR A 178 9.55 -9.23 18.08
N ARG A 179 9.01 -8.00 18.23
CA ARG A 179 8.17 -7.65 19.38
C ARG A 179 6.80 -8.32 19.34
N VAL A 180 6.22 -8.47 18.15
CA VAL A 180 4.95 -9.18 17.97
C VAL A 180 5.12 -10.67 18.24
N ALA A 181 6.24 -11.27 17.84
CA ALA A 181 6.55 -12.67 18.17
C ALA A 181 6.55 -12.91 19.68
N THR A 182 7.25 -12.07 20.46
CA THR A 182 7.25 -12.14 21.92
C THR A 182 5.85 -11.90 22.51
N LEU A 183 5.07 -10.97 21.94
CA LEU A 183 3.70 -10.72 22.38
C LEU A 183 2.80 -11.93 22.13
N ALA A 184 2.88 -12.54 20.96
CA ALA A 184 2.12 -13.73 20.60
C ALA A 184 2.46 -14.90 21.51
N GLU A 185 3.75 -15.15 21.79
CA GLU A 185 4.20 -16.16 22.75
C GLU A 185 3.62 -15.90 24.15
N SER A 186 3.63 -14.65 24.62
CA SER A 186 3.04 -14.28 25.91
C SER A 186 1.52 -14.50 25.99
N ARG A 187 0.84 -14.59 24.84
CA ARG A 187 -0.58 -14.93 24.71
C ARG A 187 -0.80 -16.43 24.49
N GLY A 188 0.25 -17.25 24.50
CA GLY A 188 0.18 -18.67 24.18
C GLY A 188 -0.16 -18.95 22.70
N HIS A 189 0.05 -17.96 21.82
CA HIS A 189 -0.25 -18.06 20.40
C HIS A 189 0.97 -18.51 19.59
N ARG A 190 0.71 -19.35 18.59
CA ARG A 190 1.68 -19.66 17.53
C ARG A 190 1.32 -18.85 16.30
N ILE A 191 2.25 -18.03 15.82
CA ILE A 191 2.06 -17.24 14.60
C ILE A 191 2.11 -18.18 13.38
N GLU A 192 1.01 -18.23 12.64
CA GLU A 192 0.92 -18.91 11.34
C GLU A 192 1.28 -17.95 10.20
N ARG A 193 0.89 -16.69 10.37
CA ARG A 193 1.15 -15.60 9.44
C ARG A 193 1.28 -14.30 10.20
N LEU A 194 2.17 -13.41 9.76
CA LEU A 194 2.37 -12.09 10.31
C LEU A 194 2.48 -11.06 9.18
N GLU A 195 1.79 -9.94 9.33
CA GLU A 195 1.98 -8.73 8.53
C GLU A 195 2.22 -7.56 9.47
N ALA A 196 3.37 -6.90 9.32
CA ALA A 196 3.70 -5.65 9.99
C ALA A 196 3.87 -4.55 8.94
N LYS A 197 3.17 -3.43 9.12
CA LYS A 197 3.26 -2.30 8.21
C LYS A 197 3.21 -0.95 8.92
N PRO A 198 3.88 0.08 8.39
CA PRO A 198 3.84 1.40 8.99
C PRO A 198 2.47 2.03 8.79
N THR A 199 2.08 2.86 9.76
CA THR A 199 0.95 3.77 9.60
C THR A 199 1.30 4.93 8.65
N LEU A 200 0.31 5.73 8.26
CA LEU A 200 0.49 6.78 7.27
C LEU A 200 1.58 7.79 7.68
N GLY A 201 2.48 8.09 6.75
CA GLY A 201 3.46 9.17 6.85
C GLY A 201 4.58 9.02 7.88
N ASN A 202 4.85 7.82 8.40
CA ASN A 202 5.94 7.62 9.36
C ASN A 202 6.43 6.16 9.41
N LEU A 203 7.65 5.94 9.94
CA LEU A 203 8.21 4.61 10.20
C LEU A 203 8.29 4.28 11.71
N ILE A 204 7.47 4.95 12.52
CA ILE A 204 7.53 4.89 14.00
C ILE A 204 6.41 4.04 14.56
N LEU A 205 5.17 4.26 14.11
CA LEU A 205 3.99 3.56 14.56
C LEU A 205 3.54 2.57 13.49
N TRP A 206 3.43 1.31 13.88
CA TRP A 206 3.15 0.19 12.99
C TRP A 206 1.86 -0.50 13.40
N ARG A 207 1.08 -0.93 12.40
CA ARG A 207 -0.01 -1.89 12.58
C ARG A 207 0.54 -3.29 12.37
N THR A 208 0.15 -4.20 13.24
CA THR A 208 0.57 -5.60 13.17
C THR A 208 -0.64 -6.49 13.19
N ILE A 209 -0.63 -7.51 12.34
CA ILE A 209 -1.70 -8.48 12.20
C ILE A 209 -1.06 -9.83 12.15
N TYR A 210 -1.42 -10.72 13.07
CA TYR A 210 -0.99 -12.11 13.00
C TYR A 210 -2.16 -13.07 13.06
N GLU A 211 -2.02 -14.20 12.39
CA GLU A 211 -2.97 -15.29 12.39
C GLU A 211 -2.54 -16.36 13.39
N SER A 212 -3.48 -16.84 14.20
CA SER A 212 -3.28 -18.00 15.07
C SER A 212 -4.60 -18.72 15.27
N LYS A 213 -4.64 -20.04 15.00
CA LYS A 213 -5.83 -20.90 15.19
C LYS A 213 -7.09 -20.33 14.49
N GLY A 214 -6.95 -19.83 13.26
CA GLY A 214 -8.06 -19.29 12.47
C GLY A 214 -8.59 -17.93 12.93
N ARG A 215 -7.86 -17.20 13.78
CA ARG A 215 -8.20 -15.84 14.21
C ARG A 215 -7.09 -14.87 13.84
N PHE A 216 -7.48 -13.67 13.43
CA PHE A 216 -6.57 -12.54 13.28
C PHE A 216 -6.51 -11.74 14.57
N TYR A 217 -5.30 -11.41 15.00
CA TYR A 217 -5.03 -10.55 16.14
C TYR A 217 -4.36 -9.28 15.64
N VAL A 218 -4.86 -8.14 16.10
CA VAL A 218 -4.43 -6.83 15.65
C VAL A 218 -3.86 -6.07 16.82
N ASP A 219 -2.71 -5.45 16.62
CA ASP A 219 -2.07 -4.58 17.61
C ASP A 219 -1.38 -3.41 16.92
N ALA A 220 -1.04 -2.39 17.70
CA ALA A 220 -0.12 -1.35 17.25
C ALA A 220 1.20 -1.45 18.01
N VAL A 221 2.30 -1.33 17.28
CA VAL A 221 3.65 -1.34 17.85
C VAL A 221 4.34 -0.04 17.47
N ARG A 222 4.73 0.72 18.49
CA ARG A 222 5.53 1.94 18.32
C ARG A 222 6.99 1.60 18.55
N VAL A 223 7.81 1.71 17.52
CA VAL A 223 9.27 1.54 17.56
C VAL A 223 9.95 2.88 17.30
N GLY A 224 10.21 3.65 18.34
CA GLY A 224 11.03 4.85 18.19
C GLY A 224 12.49 4.51 17.86
N ILE A 225 13.20 5.45 17.23
CA ILE A 225 14.63 5.29 16.93
C ILE A 225 15.45 5.23 18.24
N LEU A 226 15.07 6.03 19.24
CA LEU A 226 15.79 6.20 20.51
C LEU A 226 14.95 5.90 21.75
N SER A 227 13.75 5.33 21.58
CA SER A 227 12.84 5.05 22.70
C SER A 227 12.52 3.56 22.76
N GLU A 228 12.25 3.07 23.97
CA GLU A 228 11.74 1.71 24.15
C GLU A 228 10.48 1.48 23.31
N PRO A 229 10.36 0.30 22.67
CA PRO A 229 9.16 -0.06 21.94
C PRO A 229 7.95 -0.11 22.87
N ARG A 230 6.81 0.40 22.40
CA ARG A 230 5.54 0.35 23.13
C ARG A 230 4.50 -0.40 22.32
N ILE A 231 3.80 -1.32 22.96
CA ILE A 231 2.71 -2.08 22.37
C ILE A 231 1.39 -1.50 22.86
N TYR A 232 0.48 -1.27 21.92
CA TYR A 232 -0.92 -0.95 22.18
C TYR A 232 -1.74 -2.14 21.73
N ARG A 233 -2.41 -2.78 22.70
CA ARG A 233 -3.21 -3.96 22.41
C ARG A 233 -4.44 -3.57 21.60
N GLY A 234 -4.70 -4.30 20.52
CA GLY A 234 -5.94 -4.18 19.77
C GLY A 234 -6.88 -5.36 20.04
N GLY A 235 -7.74 -5.64 19.07
CA GLY A 235 -8.73 -6.72 19.15
C GLY A 235 -8.33 -7.99 18.39
N ALA A 236 -9.22 -8.97 18.45
CA ALA A 236 -9.14 -10.18 17.64
C ALA A 236 -10.44 -10.43 16.88
N THR A 237 -10.35 -10.98 15.68
CA THR A 237 -11.53 -11.38 14.89
C THR A 237 -11.31 -12.75 14.28
N GLU A 238 -12.39 -13.51 14.10
CA GLU A 238 -12.33 -14.76 13.36
C GLU A 238 -12.00 -14.49 11.88
N ARG A 239 -11.16 -15.34 11.29
CA ARG A 239 -10.93 -15.33 9.86
C ARG A 239 -12.20 -15.79 9.16
N PHE A 240 -12.62 -15.04 8.15
CA PHE A 240 -13.76 -15.44 7.35
C PHE A 240 -13.41 -16.66 6.47
N THR A 241 -14.35 -17.60 6.40
CA THR A 241 -14.33 -18.69 5.43
C THR A 241 -15.68 -18.77 4.71
N PRO A 242 -15.74 -19.04 3.39
CA PRO A 242 -17.01 -19.11 2.66
C PRO A 242 -18.02 -20.11 3.24
N LYS A 243 -17.54 -21.14 3.97
CA LYS A 243 -18.39 -22.13 4.65
C LYS A 243 -19.26 -21.54 5.76
N GLN A 244 -18.92 -20.36 6.28
CA GLN A 244 -19.71 -19.64 7.29
C GLN A 244 -20.99 -19.01 6.69
N LEU A 245 -21.08 -18.86 5.35
CA LEU A 245 -22.27 -18.30 4.70
C LEU A 245 -23.26 -19.40 4.33
N GLU A 246 -24.21 -19.67 5.22
CA GLU A 246 -25.35 -20.53 4.91
C GLU A 246 -26.16 -19.95 3.74
N GLY A 247 -26.40 -20.76 2.71
CA GLY A 247 -27.19 -20.36 1.54
C GLY A 247 -26.39 -19.71 0.40
N LEU A 248 -25.07 -19.56 0.51
CA LEU A 248 -24.24 -19.17 -0.62
C LEU A 248 -24.25 -20.26 -1.70
N GLN A 249 -24.72 -19.92 -2.91
CA GLN A 249 -24.78 -20.83 -4.05
C GLN A 249 -23.39 -20.95 -4.69
N PRO A 250 -22.82 -22.17 -4.81
CA PRO A 250 -21.56 -22.38 -5.51
C PRO A 250 -21.62 -21.88 -6.95
N GLY A 251 -20.62 -21.10 -7.37
CA GLY A 251 -20.53 -20.57 -8.74
C GLY A 251 -21.38 -19.33 -9.03
N SER A 252 -22.19 -18.85 -8.08
CA SER A 252 -22.90 -17.57 -8.19
C SER A 252 -21.94 -16.39 -8.37
N LEU A 253 -22.46 -15.27 -8.88
CA LEU A 253 -21.66 -14.04 -9.02
C LEU A 253 -21.15 -13.54 -7.67
N LEU A 254 -21.98 -13.65 -6.62
CA LEU A 254 -21.58 -13.35 -5.25
C LEU A 254 -20.39 -14.22 -4.78
N ALA A 255 -20.41 -15.53 -5.05
CA ALA A 255 -19.32 -16.42 -4.69
C ALA A 255 -18.01 -16.05 -5.42
N GLN A 256 -18.10 -15.66 -6.69
CA GLN A 256 -16.96 -15.18 -7.47
C GLN A 256 -16.41 -13.87 -6.93
N ASP A 257 -17.28 -12.91 -6.58
CA ASP A 257 -16.87 -11.63 -6.00
C ASP A 257 -16.22 -11.80 -4.61
N ILE A 258 -16.73 -12.71 -3.78
CA ILE A 258 -16.09 -13.09 -2.51
C ILE A 258 -14.69 -13.64 -2.78
N GLU A 259 -14.52 -14.54 -3.76
CA GLU A 259 -13.21 -15.10 -4.10
C GLU A 259 -12.24 -14.02 -4.61
N ARG A 260 -12.71 -13.13 -5.51
CA ARG A 260 -11.93 -11.99 -6.04
C ARG A 260 -11.48 -11.08 -4.91
N PHE A 261 -12.37 -10.72 -3.99
CA PHE A 261 -12.04 -9.89 -2.83
C PHE A 261 -11.11 -10.62 -1.84
N THR A 262 -11.27 -11.94 -1.67
CA THR A 262 -10.37 -12.77 -0.86
C THR A 262 -8.97 -12.75 -1.42
N ARG A 263 -8.80 -12.93 -2.74
CA ARG A 263 -7.52 -12.90 -3.43
C ARG A 263 -6.86 -11.52 -3.35
N PHE A 264 -7.64 -10.45 -3.55
CA PHE A 264 -7.19 -9.07 -3.41
C PHE A 264 -6.69 -8.76 -1.98
N SER A 265 -7.44 -9.25 -0.98
CA SER A 265 -7.13 -9.09 0.43
C SER A 265 -6.05 -10.05 0.93
N ASP A 266 -5.51 -10.90 0.04
CA ASP A 266 -4.55 -11.95 0.37
C ASP A 266 -5.04 -12.85 1.53
N GLY A 267 -6.34 -13.11 1.57
CA GLY A 267 -6.99 -13.92 2.61
C GLY A 267 -7.18 -13.23 3.96
N PHE A 268 -6.73 -11.98 4.16
CA PHE A 268 -6.96 -11.19 5.37
C PHE A 268 -8.37 -10.59 5.40
N ILE A 269 -9.37 -11.47 5.39
CA ILE A 269 -10.78 -11.08 5.37
C ILE A 269 -11.49 -11.52 6.64
N ALA A 270 -12.31 -10.64 7.18
CA ALA A 270 -13.18 -10.91 8.32
C ALA A 270 -14.49 -10.13 8.18
N GLN A 271 -15.54 -10.61 8.87
CA GLN A 271 -16.79 -9.87 8.94
C GLN A 271 -16.62 -8.59 9.75
N HIS A 272 -17.33 -7.53 9.36
CA HIS A 272 -17.34 -6.28 10.10
C HIS A 272 -17.98 -6.51 11.48
N PRO A 273 -17.34 -6.07 12.59
CA PRO A 273 -17.81 -6.36 13.95
C PRO A 273 -19.25 -5.93 14.23
N GLU A 274 -19.68 -4.81 13.63
CA GLU A 274 -21.02 -4.23 13.82
C GLU A 274 -21.99 -4.53 12.67
N GLN A 275 -21.51 -5.05 11.54
CA GLN A 275 -22.30 -5.25 10.31
C GLN A 275 -21.91 -6.59 9.66
N PRO A 276 -22.40 -7.73 10.17
CA PRO A 276 -21.92 -9.07 9.76
C PRO A 276 -22.10 -9.40 8.26
N ASN A 277 -22.98 -8.68 7.57
CA ASN A 277 -23.16 -8.75 6.12
C ASN A 277 -22.02 -8.07 5.33
N ILE A 278 -21.04 -7.45 5.99
CA ILE A 278 -19.91 -6.79 5.33
C ILE A 278 -18.64 -7.59 5.58
N LEU A 279 -17.97 -7.94 4.49
CA LEU A 279 -16.67 -8.61 4.52
C LEU A 279 -15.57 -7.58 4.23
N GLY A 280 -14.69 -7.35 5.19
CA GLY A 280 -13.65 -6.33 5.09
C GLY A 280 -12.23 -6.87 5.05
N ASP A 281 -11.31 -6.04 4.56
CA ASP A 281 -9.87 -6.32 4.57
C ASP A 281 -9.28 -5.88 5.92
N VAL A 282 -8.95 -6.84 6.79
CA VAL A 282 -8.47 -6.55 8.16
C VAL A 282 -7.10 -5.87 8.17
N ARG A 283 -6.41 -5.85 7.02
CA ARG A 283 -5.13 -5.15 6.88
C ARG A 283 -5.27 -3.66 7.13
N TYR A 284 -6.43 -3.06 6.85
CA TYR A 284 -6.56 -1.62 6.81
C TYR A 284 -7.63 -1.16 7.79
N ALA A 285 -7.27 -0.30 8.74
CA ALA A 285 -8.20 0.33 9.68
C ALA A 285 -7.79 1.79 9.93
N MET A 286 -8.69 2.60 10.48
CA MET A 286 -8.40 4.00 10.83
C MET A 286 -7.35 4.09 11.95
N LEU A 287 -7.50 3.29 13.00
CA LEU A 287 -6.48 3.09 14.03
C LEU A 287 -5.73 1.77 13.81
N PRO A 288 -4.41 1.74 14.08
CA PRO A 288 -3.63 0.52 13.98
C PRO A 288 -4.08 -0.58 14.96
N THR A 289 -4.84 -0.26 16.01
CA THR A 289 -5.40 -1.22 16.98
C THR A 289 -6.81 -1.74 16.64
N GLN A 290 -7.53 -1.09 15.71
CA GLN A 290 -8.94 -1.39 15.44
C GLN A 290 -9.14 -2.55 14.45
N LEU A 291 -10.30 -3.19 14.55
CA LEU A 291 -10.77 -4.23 13.63
C LEU A 291 -11.70 -3.71 12.55
N ILE A 292 -12.26 -2.50 12.72
CA ILE A 292 -13.14 -1.87 11.73
C ILE A 292 -12.31 -1.60 10.46
N PRO A 293 -12.64 -2.27 9.34
CA PRO A 293 -11.86 -2.19 8.12
C PRO A 293 -12.12 -0.85 7.42
N LEU A 294 -11.13 -0.29 6.71
CA LEU A 294 -11.33 0.94 5.92
C LEU A 294 -12.28 0.75 4.74
N TRP A 295 -12.42 -0.49 4.28
CA TRP A 295 -13.31 -0.87 3.18
C TRP A 295 -13.68 -2.34 3.24
N GLY A 296 -14.73 -2.69 2.52
CA GLY A 296 -15.20 -4.06 2.38
C GLY A 296 -16.26 -4.19 1.30
N ILE A 297 -16.75 -5.41 1.13
CA ILE A 297 -17.86 -5.74 0.25
C ILE A 297 -19.10 -6.07 1.08
N GLU A 298 -20.24 -5.52 0.69
CA GLU A 298 -21.54 -5.85 1.29
C GLU A 298 -22.13 -7.07 0.58
N LEU A 299 -22.46 -8.08 1.37
CA LEU A 299 -22.98 -9.36 0.94
C LEU A 299 -24.52 -9.30 0.96
N ASP A 300 -25.14 -9.78 -0.12
CA ASP A 300 -26.59 -9.97 -0.22
C ASP A 300 -26.89 -11.40 -0.69
N LEU A 301 -27.21 -12.28 0.26
CA LEU A 301 -27.55 -13.68 -0.02
C LEU A 301 -28.89 -13.85 -0.76
N THR A 302 -29.72 -12.81 -0.82
CA THR A 302 -30.99 -12.84 -1.56
C THR A 302 -30.81 -12.51 -3.05
N GLN A 303 -29.72 -11.81 -3.41
CA GLN A 303 -29.43 -11.36 -4.78
C GLN A 303 -28.05 -11.81 -5.27
N GLN A 304 -27.81 -13.12 -5.32
CA GLN A 304 -26.48 -13.69 -5.62
C GLN A 304 -26.03 -13.60 -7.09
N ASN A 305 -26.89 -13.12 -7.98
CA ASN A 305 -26.60 -12.89 -9.40
C ASN A 305 -26.23 -11.43 -9.71
N GLN A 306 -26.03 -10.60 -8.69
CA GLN A 306 -25.58 -9.22 -8.82
C GLN A 306 -24.20 -9.07 -8.17
N HIS A 307 -23.44 -8.10 -8.66
CA HIS A 307 -22.17 -7.75 -8.06
C HIS A 307 -22.35 -7.15 -6.66
N VAL A 308 -21.38 -7.42 -5.79
CA VAL A 308 -21.35 -6.89 -4.43
C VAL A 308 -21.23 -5.37 -4.42
N ARG A 309 -21.72 -4.72 -3.36
CA ARG A 309 -21.53 -3.27 -3.19
C ARG A 309 -20.25 -3.01 -2.41
N PHE A 310 -19.37 -2.17 -2.95
CA PHE A 310 -18.17 -1.74 -2.24
C PHE A 310 -18.52 -0.66 -1.21
N ARG A 311 -18.09 -0.84 0.04
CA ARG A 311 -18.33 0.07 1.15
C ARG A 311 -17.01 0.58 1.70
N THR A 312 -17.01 1.82 2.20
CA THR A 312 -15.83 2.45 2.81
C THR A 312 -16.19 3.02 4.17
N PHE A 313 -15.28 2.88 5.13
CA PHE A 313 -15.43 3.31 6.51
C PHE A 313 -14.22 4.17 6.88
N ARG A 314 -14.30 5.46 6.56
CA ARG A 314 -13.18 6.41 6.71
C ARG A 314 -13.52 7.58 7.62
N GLN A 315 -14.40 7.36 8.58
CA GLN A 315 -14.78 8.40 9.54
C GLN A 315 -13.58 8.65 10.47
N LEU A 316 -13.07 9.89 10.44
CA LEU A 316 -11.99 10.36 11.30
C LEU A 316 -12.58 11.40 12.25
N ASP A 317 -13.13 10.95 13.38
CA ASP A 317 -13.55 11.84 14.44
C ASP A 317 -12.34 12.34 15.27
N GLU A 318 -12.58 13.31 16.15
CA GLU A 318 -11.55 13.91 17.00
C GLU A 318 -10.91 12.85 17.92
N ALA A 319 -11.72 11.96 18.49
CA ALA A 319 -11.25 10.88 19.35
C ALA A 319 -10.30 9.91 18.63
N THR A 320 -10.62 9.51 17.39
CA THR A 320 -9.77 8.66 16.56
C THR A 320 -8.46 9.37 16.23
N ARG A 321 -8.51 10.65 15.86
CA ARG A 321 -7.31 11.43 15.56
C ARG A 321 -6.41 11.55 16.79
N ASP A 322 -6.97 11.83 17.95
CA ASP A 322 -6.21 11.98 19.20
C ASP A 322 -5.59 10.66 19.64
N ALA A 323 -6.34 9.56 19.58
CA ALA A 323 -5.81 8.23 19.86
C ALA A 323 -4.64 7.86 18.92
N PHE A 324 -4.74 8.18 17.63
CA PHE A 324 -3.65 7.98 16.68
C PHE A 324 -2.40 8.81 17.07
N LEU A 325 -2.59 10.09 17.38
CA LEU A 325 -1.49 10.97 17.77
C LEU A 325 -0.84 10.54 19.09
N ASP A 326 -1.63 10.10 20.07
CA ASP A 326 -1.11 9.59 21.34
C ASP A 326 -0.29 8.32 21.13
N MET A 327 -0.75 7.39 20.30
CA MET A 327 0.03 6.21 19.91
C MET A 327 1.32 6.59 19.17
N LEU A 328 1.27 7.56 18.26
CA LEU A 328 2.44 8.00 17.50
C LEU A 328 3.47 8.68 18.41
N LEU A 329 3.01 9.45 19.39
CA LEU A 329 3.85 10.14 20.38
C LEU A 329 4.29 9.22 21.54
N GLY A 330 3.75 8.01 21.64
CA GLY A 330 4.12 7.04 22.68
C GLY A 330 3.42 7.26 24.02
N ARG A 331 2.30 8.00 24.03
CA ARG A 331 1.46 8.28 25.20
C ARG A 331 0.49 7.13 25.47
N SER A 332 -0.11 7.09 26.66
CA SER A 332 -1.21 6.17 26.95
C SER A 332 -2.46 6.60 26.20
N ILE A 333 -3.20 5.64 25.66
CA ILE A 333 -4.56 5.87 25.15
C ILE A 333 -5.54 5.83 26.32
N ASN A 334 -6.45 6.81 26.39
CA ASN A 334 -7.61 6.71 27.27
C ASN A 334 -8.57 5.66 26.67
N SER A 335 -9.12 4.78 27.50
CA SER A 335 -9.94 3.61 27.11
C SER A 335 -11.28 3.94 26.43
N SER A 336 -11.48 5.18 25.97
CA SER A 336 -12.72 5.67 25.37
C SER A 336 -12.78 5.52 23.85
N ALA A 337 -11.69 5.13 23.19
CA ALA A 337 -11.77 4.72 21.78
C ALA A 337 -12.40 3.31 21.73
N PRO A 338 -13.50 3.09 20.98
CA PRO A 338 -14.18 1.81 20.97
C PRO A 338 -13.26 0.71 20.44
N ILE A 339 -12.88 -0.20 21.33
CA ILE A 339 -12.30 -1.49 21.00
C ILE A 339 -13.48 -2.47 20.94
N SER A 340 -14.14 -2.57 19.79
CA SER A 340 -15.12 -3.64 19.50
C SER A 340 -14.48 -4.61 18.49
N ALA A 341 -14.40 -5.94 18.68
CA ALA A 341 -14.96 -6.85 19.67
C ALA A 341 -13.92 -7.90 20.15
N GLU A 342 -14.25 -8.56 21.26
CA GLU A 342 -13.49 -9.48 22.13
C GLU A 342 -12.14 -8.93 22.64
N GLU A 343 -12.15 -8.43 23.89
CA GLU A 343 -10.93 -8.30 24.69
C GLU A 343 -10.21 -9.64 24.69
N ILE A 344 -8.93 -9.64 24.29
CA ILE A 344 -8.08 -10.83 24.34
C ILE A 344 -8.03 -11.30 25.80
N PRO A 345 -8.61 -12.46 26.16
CA PRO A 345 -8.56 -12.94 27.53
C PRO A 345 -7.10 -13.17 27.93
N LEU A 346 -6.72 -12.66 29.10
CA LEU A 346 -5.53 -13.15 29.78
C LEU A 346 -5.90 -14.52 30.36
N GLU A 347 -5.44 -15.60 29.74
CA GLU A 347 -5.34 -16.89 30.46
C GLU A 347 -4.11 -16.87 31.39
#